data_AF-A0A1I4R0G6-F1
#
_entry.id   AF-A0A1I4R0G6-F1
#
_cell.length_a   1.000
_cell.length_b   1.000
_cell.length_c   1.000
_cell.angle_alpha   90.00
_cell.angle_beta   90.00
_cell.angle_gamma   90.00
#
_symmetry.space_group_name_H-M   'P 1'
#
loop_
_entity.id
_entity.type
_entity.pdbx_description
1 polymer ?
#
loop_
_entity_poly.entity_id
_entity_poly.type
_entity_poly.pdbx_seq_one_letter_code
_entity_poly.pdbx_strand_id
1 'polypeptide(L)'
;MVIIDDSICPKTKPSSQALEPTEGASYHLDHKQGKPIYAHQWVTTMKGARGSFLPFAMTPYVKEEYSKLDMARDHMDQIPDGTRDVYLLTDSWYAATSLMDHIQERGWHFIGGLKSNRVLLNDRVPQPVREWAQQKEDQTSCIVTVGDASYYVHRYDGALKGGLQGTVLACQPTNTEPSESSVRYFFSTDSSLTAQKILLFYAERWNIETFFQETKDKLYMGDYRLRSLFAIKRYMLVLQLAYTFIVQHYQQGFSTGYWRANKERRRSLLLYVYQKAQKGVSLQSLEKELMIA
;
A
#
# COMPACT_ATOMS: atom_id res chain seq x y z
N MET A 1 -7.94 -5.80 9.54
CA MET A 1 -7.70 -4.54 8.81
C MET A 1 -7.48 -4.87 7.34
N VAL A 2 -7.87 -3.92 6.49
CA VAL A 2 -7.68 -3.97 5.04
C VAL A 2 -6.89 -2.72 4.66
N ILE A 3 -5.82 -2.84 3.89
CA ILE A 3 -5.02 -1.70 3.44
C ILE A 3 -5.17 -1.61 1.93
N ILE A 4 -5.47 -0.42 1.40
CA ILE A 4 -5.50 -0.18 -0.05
C ILE A 4 -4.56 0.96 -0.38
N ASP A 5 -3.71 0.72 -1.37
CA ASP A 5 -2.84 1.72 -1.97
C ASP A 5 -2.49 1.31 -3.39
N ASP A 6 -1.82 2.19 -4.13
CA ASP A 6 -1.34 1.91 -5.46
C ASP A 6 0.14 2.19 -5.65
N SER A 7 0.72 1.50 -6.63
CA SER A 7 2.14 1.56 -6.90
C SER A 7 2.40 1.60 -8.40
N ILE A 8 3.26 2.54 -8.81
CA ILE A 8 3.66 2.73 -10.20
C ILE A 8 4.92 1.93 -10.49
N CYS A 9 4.94 1.23 -11.63
CA CYS A 9 6.05 0.48 -12.19
C CYS A 9 6.44 1.08 -13.55
N PRO A 10 7.50 1.91 -13.62
CA PRO A 10 7.94 2.54 -14.86
C PRO A 10 8.17 1.54 -15.98
N LYS A 11 7.83 1.93 -17.22
CA LYS A 11 8.08 1.14 -18.43
C LYS A 11 8.67 2.02 -19.53
N THR A 12 9.36 1.38 -20.46
CA THR A 12 9.86 2.07 -21.65
C THR A 12 8.68 2.44 -22.54
N LYS A 13 8.57 3.73 -22.86
CA LYS A 13 7.57 4.23 -23.82
C LYS A 13 7.79 3.54 -25.18
N PRO A 14 6.75 2.99 -25.82
CA PRO A 14 6.89 2.41 -27.15
C PRO A 14 7.22 3.49 -28.19
N SER A 15 7.98 3.09 -29.22
CA SER A 15 8.15 3.90 -30.44
C SER A 15 6.80 4.04 -31.15
N SER A 16 6.61 5.12 -31.91
CA SER A 16 5.43 5.28 -32.79
C SER A 16 5.33 4.19 -33.86
N GLN A 17 6.43 3.49 -34.14
CA GLN A 17 6.48 2.35 -35.07
C GLN A 17 6.37 0.99 -34.38
N ALA A 18 6.13 0.95 -33.06
CA ALA A 18 6.01 -0.31 -32.34
C ALA A 18 4.74 -1.06 -32.77
N LEU A 19 4.91 -2.24 -33.37
CA LEU A 19 3.81 -3.11 -33.78
C LEU A 19 3.10 -3.76 -32.58
N GLU A 20 3.86 -4.07 -31.53
CA GLU A 20 3.38 -4.75 -30.32
C GLU A 20 3.87 -4.02 -29.07
N PRO A 21 3.24 -2.89 -28.70
CA PRO A 21 3.53 -2.22 -27.45
C PRO A 21 3.18 -3.11 -26.24
N THR A 22 3.75 -2.79 -25.08
CA THR A 22 3.34 -3.45 -23.83
C THR A 22 1.92 -3.01 -23.48
N GLU A 23 1.01 -3.97 -23.30
CA GLU A 23 -0.42 -3.73 -23.04
C GLU A 23 -0.64 -3.22 -21.61
N GLY A 24 -1.60 -2.29 -21.43
CA GLY A 24 -2.02 -1.78 -20.13
C GLY A 24 -1.15 -0.67 -19.54
N ALA A 25 -0.01 -0.32 -20.16
CA ALA A 25 0.83 0.79 -19.73
C ALA A 25 0.33 2.12 -20.30
N SER A 26 0.28 3.15 -19.46
CA SER A 26 -0.15 4.49 -19.85
C SER A 26 0.66 5.57 -19.13
N TYR A 27 0.30 6.84 -19.33
CA TYR A 27 0.93 7.95 -18.61
C TYR A 27 0.26 8.17 -17.25
N HIS A 28 1.05 8.08 -16.19
CA HIS A 28 0.62 8.29 -14.80
C HIS A 28 1.46 9.40 -14.17
N LEU A 29 0.84 10.27 -13.35
CA LEU A 29 1.57 11.29 -12.61
C LEU A 29 2.42 10.62 -11.52
N ASP A 30 3.75 10.76 -11.60
CA ASP A 30 4.63 10.39 -10.50
C ASP A 30 4.73 11.57 -9.53
N HIS A 31 4.09 11.44 -8.38
CA HIS A 31 4.13 12.47 -7.33
C HIS A 31 5.54 12.71 -6.77
N LYS A 32 6.47 11.77 -6.91
CA LYS A 32 7.87 11.96 -6.48
C LYS A 32 8.65 12.85 -7.45
N GLN A 33 8.39 12.69 -8.76
CA GLN A 33 9.06 13.46 -9.81
C GLN A 33 8.27 14.69 -10.28
N GLY A 34 7.01 14.83 -9.84
CA GLY A 34 6.12 15.92 -10.25
C GLY A 34 5.75 15.91 -11.74
N LYS A 35 5.96 14.80 -12.44
CA LYS A 35 5.74 14.70 -13.90
C LYS A 35 5.10 13.37 -14.31
N PRO A 36 4.36 13.35 -15.44
CA PRO A 36 3.86 12.10 -16.00
C PRO A 36 5.00 11.17 -16.44
N ILE A 37 4.89 9.89 -16.09
CA ILE A 37 5.78 8.81 -16.54
C ILE A 37 4.97 7.72 -17.22
N TYR A 38 5.55 7.07 -18.24
CA TYR A 38 4.93 5.92 -18.87
C TYR A 38 5.17 4.68 -18.01
N ALA A 39 4.09 4.04 -17.56
CA ALA A 39 4.17 3.02 -16.52
C ALA A 39 2.94 2.12 -16.49
N HIS A 40 3.04 1.02 -15.75
CA HIS A 40 1.87 0.34 -15.19
C HIS A 40 1.60 0.86 -13.78
N GLN A 41 0.34 1.03 -13.41
CA GLN A 41 -0.08 1.35 -12.05
C GLN A 41 -0.88 0.17 -11.50
N TRP A 42 -0.63 -0.23 -10.25
CA TRP A 42 -1.24 -1.39 -9.62
C TRP A 42 -1.99 -0.97 -8.37
N VAL A 43 -3.31 -1.13 -8.36
CA VAL A 43 -4.11 -1.00 -7.13
C VAL A 43 -3.95 -2.32 -6.38
N THR A 44 -3.56 -2.23 -5.12
CA THR A 44 -3.25 -3.39 -4.29
C THR A 44 -4.00 -3.31 -2.98
N THR A 45 -4.54 -4.45 -2.57
CA THR A 45 -5.20 -4.63 -1.29
C THR A 45 -4.40 -5.63 -0.47
N MET A 46 -4.04 -5.26 0.75
CA MET A 46 -3.49 -6.19 1.74
C MET A 46 -4.49 -6.42 2.86
N LYS A 47 -4.49 -7.62 3.43
CA LYS A 47 -5.36 -7.99 4.55
C LYS A 47 -4.50 -8.53 5.69
N GLY A 48 -4.83 -8.13 6.92
CA GLY A 48 -4.03 -8.52 8.07
C GLY A 48 -4.45 -7.89 9.39
N ALA A 49 -3.61 -8.11 10.40
CA ALA A 49 -3.71 -7.50 11.72
C ALA A 49 -2.32 -7.47 12.40
N ARG A 50 -2.05 -6.43 13.22
CA ARG A 50 -0.87 -6.32 14.10
C ARG A 50 0.46 -6.60 13.39
N GLY A 51 0.77 -5.86 12.32
CA GLY A 51 1.99 -6.03 11.53
C GLY A 51 2.06 -7.30 10.67
N SER A 52 1.06 -8.18 10.70
CA SER A 52 1.00 -9.37 9.86
C SER A 52 0.00 -9.17 8.72
N PHE A 53 0.50 -8.67 7.59
CA PHE A 53 -0.31 -8.39 6.39
C PHE A 53 0.17 -9.21 5.20
N LEU A 54 -0.79 -9.74 4.44
CA LEU A 54 -0.55 -10.46 3.21
C LEU A 54 -1.22 -9.73 2.04
N PRO A 55 -0.63 -9.76 0.84
CA PRO A 55 -1.32 -9.31 -0.36
C PRO A 55 -2.57 -10.17 -0.58
N PHE A 56 -3.70 -9.51 -0.80
CA PHE A 56 -4.99 -10.14 -1.04
C PHE A 56 -5.37 -10.04 -2.52
N ALA A 57 -5.27 -8.84 -3.09
CA ALA A 57 -5.60 -8.57 -4.48
C ALA A 57 -4.64 -7.53 -5.05
N MET A 58 -4.29 -7.67 -6.33
CA MET A 58 -3.41 -6.76 -7.05
C MET A 58 -3.83 -6.71 -8.51
N THR A 59 -4.40 -5.58 -8.92
CA THR A 59 -5.06 -5.42 -10.22
C THR A 59 -4.44 -4.24 -10.96
N PRO A 60 -4.16 -4.36 -12.28
CA PRO A 60 -3.61 -3.25 -13.04
C PRO A 60 -4.69 -2.20 -13.27
N TYR A 61 -4.34 -0.94 -13.03
CA TYR A 61 -5.19 0.20 -13.32
C TYR A 61 -5.08 0.56 -14.80
N VAL A 62 -6.14 0.28 -15.55
CA VAL A 62 -6.31 0.65 -16.96
C VAL A 62 -7.35 1.76 -17.02
N LYS A 63 -6.91 2.98 -17.36
CA LYS A 63 -7.66 4.23 -17.18
C LYS A 63 -9.01 4.23 -17.88
N GLU A 64 -9.13 3.56 -19.03
CA GLU A 64 -10.37 3.49 -19.80
C GLU A 64 -11.38 2.46 -19.28
N GLU A 65 -10.98 1.53 -18.40
CA GLU A 65 -11.86 0.44 -17.95
C GLU A 65 -12.57 0.76 -16.63
N TYR A 66 -11.81 1.10 -15.59
CA TYR A 66 -12.33 1.30 -14.24
C TYR A 66 -11.58 2.42 -13.51
N SER A 67 -12.24 3.14 -12.60
CA SER A 67 -11.52 4.04 -11.71
C SER A 67 -10.80 3.25 -10.60
N LYS A 68 -9.74 3.83 -10.00
CA LYS A 68 -9.08 3.20 -8.84
C LYS A 68 -10.03 2.99 -7.66
N LEU A 69 -11.08 3.83 -7.52
CA LEU A 69 -12.10 3.66 -6.49
C LEU A 69 -12.98 2.43 -6.79
N ASP A 70 -13.33 2.19 -8.05
CA ASP A 70 -14.09 1.00 -8.44
C ASP A 70 -13.26 -0.26 -8.21
N MET A 71 -11.97 -0.24 -8.54
CA MET A 71 -11.05 -1.34 -8.24
C MET A 71 -10.92 -1.60 -6.74
N ALA A 72 -10.84 -0.55 -5.91
CA ALA A 72 -10.80 -0.68 -4.47
C ALA A 72 -12.07 -1.35 -3.92
N ARG A 73 -13.24 -0.96 -4.43
CA ARG A 73 -14.54 -1.59 -4.08
C ARG A 73 -14.58 -3.05 -4.51
N ASP A 74 -14.19 -3.36 -5.75
CA ASP A 74 -14.16 -4.74 -6.26
C ASP A 74 -13.26 -5.64 -5.39
N HIS A 75 -12.08 -5.15 -4.99
CA HIS A 75 -11.22 -5.87 -4.05
C HIS A 75 -11.89 -6.06 -2.68
N MET A 76 -12.60 -5.04 -2.19
CA MET A 76 -13.32 -5.14 -0.94
C MET A 76 -14.43 -6.19 -1.05
N ASP A 77 -15.26 -6.17 -2.08
CA ASP A 77 -16.42 -7.06 -2.26
C ASP A 77 -16.04 -8.55 -2.28
N GLN A 78 -14.80 -8.87 -2.66
CA GLN A 78 -14.26 -10.22 -2.59
C GLN A 78 -13.86 -10.67 -1.16
N ILE A 79 -13.78 -9.75 -0.21
CA ILE A 79 -13.49 -10.06 1.19
C ILE A 79 -14.80 -10.41 1.89
N PRO A 80 -14.95 -11.63 2.44
CA PRO A 80 -16.17 -12.00 3.15
C PRO A 80 -16.35 -11.15 4.41
N ASP A 81 -17.59 -10.78 4.68
CA ASP A 81 -17.96 -10.15 5.94
C ASP A 81 -17.78 -11.14 7.10
N GLY A 82 -17.48 -10.59 8.27
CA GLY A 82 -17.23 -11.37 9.48
C GLY A 82 -17.82 -10.69 10.71
N THR A 83 -17.60 -11.31 11.87
CA THR A 83 -18.13 -10.82 13.15
C THR A 83 -17.24 -9.80 13.85
N ARG A 84 -16.09 -9.46 13.25
CA ARG A 84 -15.10 -8.54 13.82
C ARG A 84 -15.12 -7.23 13.04
N ASP A 85 -14.89 -6.14 13.75
CA ASP A 85 -14.73 -4.82 13.14
C ASP A 85 -13.60 -4.84 12.11
N VAL A 86 -13.91 -4.30 10.92
CA VAL A 86 -12.97 -4.18 9.82
C VAL A 86 -12.65 -2.70 9.61
N TYR A 87 -11.37 -2.36 9.70
CA TYR A 87 -10.87 -1.03 9.38
C TYR A 87 -10.17 -1.05 8.02
N LEU A 88 -10.66 -0.23 7.08
CA LEU A 88 -9.99 0.09 5.83
C LEU A 88 -8.99 1.23 6.07
N LEU A 89 -7.75 1.02 5.65
CA LEU A 89 -6.62 1.94 5.78
C LEU A 89 -6.16 2.41 4.39
N THR A 90 -6.21 3.72 4.13
CA THR A 90 -5.81 4.28 2.82
C THR A 90 -5.06 5.60 2.96
N ASP A 91 -4.39 6.03 1.90
CA ASP A 91 -3.91 7.41 1.83
C ASP A 91 -5.08 8.42 1.66
N SER A 92 -4.73 9.70 1.54
CA SER A 92 -5.71 10.77 1.35
C SER A 92 -6.33 10.86 -0.05
N TRP A 93 -5.79 10.13 -1.04
CA TRP A 93 -6.34 10.08 -2.39
C TRP A 93 -7.64 9.27 -2.40
N TYR A 94 -7.69 8.17 -1.66
CA TYR A 94 -8.87 7.28 -1.55
C TYR A 94 -9.96 7.80 -0.61
N ALA A 95 -9.74 8.90 0.12
CA ALA A 95 -10.70 9.44 1.09
C ALA A 95 -11.94 10.11 0.43
N ALA A 96 -12.57 9.46 -0.55
CA ALA A 96 -13.74 9.93 -1.30
C ALA A 96 -15.06 9.48 -0.67
N THR A 97 -16.09 10.33 -0.67
CA THR A 97 -17.42 10.03 -0.11
C THR A 97 -18.00 8.74 -0.67
N SER A 98 -17.88 8.52 -1.98
CA SER A 98 -18.39 7.32 -2.63
C SER A 98 -17.76 6.02 -2.12
N LEU A 99 -16.49 6.03 -1.73
CA LEU A 99 -15.84 4.86 -1.10
C LEU A 99 -16.30 4.70 0.35
N MET A 100 -16.50 5.81 1.07
CA MET A 100 -16.97 5.81 2.46
C MET A 100 -18.38 5.25 2.59
N ASP A 101 -19.30 5.65 1.70
CA ASP A 101 -20.68 5.15 1.70
C ASP A 101 -20.68 3.63 1.56
N HIS A 102 -19.90 3.10 0.63
CA HIS A 102 -19.75 1.66 0.41
C HIS A 102 -19.12 0.93 1.62
N ILE A 103 -18.15 1.52 2.31
CA ILE A 103 -17.58 0.96 3.55
C ILE A 103 -18.65 0.89 4.66
N GLN A 104 -19.43 1.96 4.81
CA GLN A 104 -20.46 2.07 5.84
C GLN A 104 -21.63 1.09 5.59
N GLU A 105 -22.06 0.92 4.34
CA GLU A 105 -23.06 -0.08 3.95
C GLU A 105 -22.67 -1.50 4.36
N ARG A 106 -21.36 -1.78 4.39
CA ARG A 106 -20.81 -3.08 4.83
C ARG A 106 -20.58 -3.19 6.34
N GLY A 107 -20.87 -2.14 7.11
CA GLY A 107 -20.59 -2.10 8.54
C GLY A 107 -19.10 -2.04 8.87
N TRP A 108 -18.26 -1.62 7.92
CA TRP A 108 -16.83 -1.43 8.14
C TRP A 108 -16.54 0.01 8.58
N HIS A 109 -15.31 0.25 9.02
CA HIS A 109 -14.81 1.57 9.38
C HIS A 109 -13.69 2.01 8.45
N PHE A 110 -13.58 3.30 8.20
CA PHE A 110 -12.48 3.92 7.47
C PHE A 110 -11.51 4.59 8.45
N ILE A 111 -10.20 4.47 8.18
CA ILE A 111 -9.16 5.33 8.74
C ILE A 111 -8.19 5.68 7.62
N GLY A 112 -8.04 6.97 7.31
CA GLY A 112 -7.19 7.38 6.20
C GLY A 112 -6.55 8.74 6.41
N GLY A 113 -5.55 9.03 5.56
CA GLY A 113 -5.03 10.39 5.43
C GLY A 113 -6.14 11.33 4.97
N LEU A 114 -6.08 12.59 5.37
CA LEU A 114 -7.03 13.62 4.97
C LEU A 114 -6.29 14.76 4.29
N LYS A 115 -6.81 15.25 3.17
CA LYS A 115 -6.24 16.45 2.53
C LYS A 115 -6.51 17.68 3.40
N SER A 116 -5.51 18.54 3.54
CA SER A 116 -5.56 19.75 4.37
C SER A 116 -6.70 20.71 4.01
N ASN A 117 -7.14 20.70 2.74
CA ASN A 117 -8.22 21.53 2.22
C ASN A 117 -9.63 20.92 2.42
N ARG A 118 -9.76 19.75 3.07
CA ARG A 118 -11.07 19.20 3.42
C ARG A 118 -11.76 20.12 4.42
N VAL A 119 -13.07 20.33 4.25
CA VAL A 119 -13.83 21.31 5.03
C VAL A 119 -14.55 20.61 6.18
N LEU A 120 -14.32 21.08 7.41
CA LEU A 120 -15.05 20.70 8.62
C LEU A 120 -16.37 21.47 8.70
N LEU A 121 -17.45 20.84 9.15
CA LEU A 121 -18.72 21.48 9.47
C LEU A 121 -18.82 21.66 10.99
N ASN A 122 -18.21 22.72 11.50
CA ASN A 122 -18.39 23.12 12.90
C ASN A 122 -19.59 24.06 13.06
N ASP A 123 -20.07 24.24 14.30
CA ASP A 123 -21.27 25.03 14.62
C ASP A 123 -21.14 26.54 14.36
N ARG A 124 -19.94 27.02 13.98
CA ARG A 124 -19.68 28.45 13.75
C ARG A 124 -19.61 28.75 12.26
N VAL A 125 -18.57 28.22 11.60
CA VAL A 125 -18.26 28.48 10.18
C VAL A 125 -17.55 27.26 9.58
N PRO A 126 -18.07 26.71 8.45
CA PRO A 126 -17.36 25.70 7.68
C PRO A 126 -15.99 26.19 7.24
N GLN A 127 -14.93 25.46 7.58
CA GLN A 127 -13.56 25.86 7.26
C GLN A 127 -12.67 24.65 6.92
N PRO A 128 -11.62 24.84 6.09
CA PRO A 128 -10.60 23.84 5.85
C PRO A 128 -9.94 23.34 7.14
N VAL A 129 -9.58 22.05 7.19
CA VAL A 129 -8.94 21.43 8.36
C VAL A 129 -7.63 22.15 8.73
N ARG A 130 -6.88 22.63 7.74
CA ARG A 130 -5.66 23.41 7.98
C ARG A 130 -5.89 24.70 8.76
N GLU A 131 -6.95 25.43 8.44
CA GLU A 131 -7.27 26.71 9.08
C GLU A 131 -7.78 26.45 10.50
N TRP A 132 -8.60 25.40 10.65
CA TRP A 132 -9.01 24.92 11.97
C TRP A 132 -7.81 24.53 12.83
N ALA A 133 -6.82 23.81 12.29
CA ALA A 133 -5.66 23.37 13.04
C ALA A 133 -4.75 24.53 13.46
N GLN A 134 -4.55 25.53 12.59
CA GLN A 134 -3.79 26.74 12.92
C GLN A 134 -4.41 27.51 14.11
N GLN A 135 -5.75 27.59 14.18
CA GLN A 135 -6.46 28.22 15.31
C GLN A 135 -6.29 27.47 16.65
N LYS A 136 -5.74 26.26 16.61
CA LYS A 136 -5.56 25.38 17.77
C LYS A 136 -4.12 25.34 18.26
N GLU A 137 -3.18 25.96 17.56
CA GLU A 137 -1.74 25.93 17.89
C GLU A 137 -1.45 26.43 19.32
N ASP A 138 -2.21 27.43 19.79
CA ASP A 138 -2.10 27.98 21.14
C ASP A 138 -2.90 27.20 22.22
N GLN A 139 -3.61 26.13 21.84
CA GLN A 139 -4.42 25.33 22.76
C GLN A 139 -3.65 24.10 23.25
N THR A 140 -4.00 23.62 24.45
CA THR A 140 -3.44 22.38 24.99
C THR A 140 -3.67 21.22 24.03
N SER A 141 -2.58 20.70 23.47
CA SER A 141 -2.57 19.50 22.64
C SER A 141 -2.29 18.26 23.50
N CYS A 142 -2.79 17.11 23.06
CA CYS A 142 -2.39 15.84 23.66
C CYS A 142 -1.14 15.32 22.95
N ILE A 143 -0.09 14.96 23.69
CA ILE A 143 1.04 14.25 23.11
C ILE A 143 0.64 12.78 22.93
N VAL A 144 0.73 12.30 21.70
CA VAL A 144 0.45 10.90 21.34
C VAL A 144 1.67 10.30 20.68
N THR A 145 2.12 9.15 21.19
CA THR A 145 3.27 8.41 20.68
C THR A 145 2.83 7.11 20.01
N VAL A 146 3.34 6.86 18.80
CA VAL A 146 3.14 5.63 18.03
C VAL A 146 4.48 5.18 17.47
N GLY A 147 4.97 4.03 17.94
CA GLY A 147 6.35 3.61 17.70
C GLY A 147 7.33 4.64 18.25
N ASP A 148 8.29 5.06 17.44
CA ASP A 148 9.29 6.06 17.80
C ASP A 148 8.86 7.51 17.49
N ALA A 149 7.65 7.70 16.94
CA ALA A 149 7.14 9.01 16.56
C ALA A 149 6.17 9.56 17.60
N SER A 150 6.32 10.84 17.96
CA SER A 150 5.41 11.55 18.85
C SER A 150 4.81 12.77 18.14
N TYR A 151 3.54 13.04 18.46
CA TYR A 151 2.77 14.11 17.83
C TYR A 151 2.04 14.94 18.88
N TYR A 152 2.02 16.26 18.68
CA TYR A 152 0.98 17.12 19.25
C TYR A 152 -0.30 16.91 18.45
N VAL A 153 -1.37 16.45 19.12
CA VAL A 153 -2.62 16.08 18.46
C VAL A 153 -3.77 16.98 18.90
N HIS A 154 -4.43 17.57 17.91
CA HIS A 154 -5.75 18.19 18.06
C HIS A 154 -6.80 17.27 17.46
N ARG A 155 -7.92 17.14 18.18
CA ARG A 155 -9.05 16.28 17.80
C ARG A 155 -10.29 17.12 17.52
N TYR A 156 -10.99 16.76 16.46
CA TYR A 156 -12.31 17.27 16.14
C TYR A 156 -13.24 16.08 15.87
N ASP A 157 -14.37 16.05 16.56
CA ASP A 157 -15.45 15.09 16.32
C ASP A 157 -16.61 15.83 15.67
N GLY A 158 -17.00 15.40 14.47
CA GLY A 158 -18.10 16.04 13.73
C GLY A 158 -18.10 15.73 12.24
N ALA A 159 -18.89 16.49 11.49
CA ALA A 159 -19.08 16.27 10.07
C ALA A 159 -18.01 16.96 9.22
N LEU A 160 -17.67 16.32 8.11
CA LEU A 160 -17.04 16.94 6.97
C LEU A 160 -18.09 17.45 5.98
N LYS A 161 -17.73 18.46 5.19
CA LYS A 161 -18.53 18.86 4.03
C LYS A 161 -18.72 17.66 3.11
N GLY A 162 -19.97 17.34 2.80
CA GLY A 162 -20.36 16.08 2.16
C GLY A 162 -21.07 15.08 3.09
N GLY A 163 -21.25 15.43 4.37
CA GLY A 163 -22.13 14.69 5.29
C GLY A 163 -21.46 13.56 6.07
N LEU A 164 -20.17 13.30 5.81
CA LEU A 164 -19.42 12.25 6.50
C LEU A 164 -19.15 12.63 7.95
N GLN A 165 -19.67 11.83 8.88
CA GLN A 165 -19.43 11.98 10.31
C GLN A 165 -18.21 11.17 10.75
N GLY A 166 -17.40 11.72 11.66
CA GLY A 166 -16.28 10.99 12.24
C GLY A 166 -15.35 11.86 13.09
N THR A 167 -14.14 11.36 13.29
CA THR A 167 -13.07 12.04 13.99
C THR A 167 -11.99 12.49 13.01
N VAL A 168 -11.64 13.77 13.08
CA VAL A 168 -10.46 14.34 12.43
C VAL A 168 -9.36 14.56 13.45
N LEU A 169 -8.14 14.15 13.11
CA LEU A 169 -6.93 14.44 13.86
C LEU A 169 -6.02 15.35 13.04
N ALA A 170 -5.56 16.45 13.65
CA ALA A 170 -4.41 17.21 13.16
C ALA A 170 -3.20 16.86 14.05
N CYS A 171 -2.12 16.41 13.41
CA CYS A 171 -0.95 15.85 14.08
C CYS A 171 0.31 16.59 13.64
N GLN A 172 0.89 17.38 14.55
CA GLN A 172 2.19 18.03 14.37
C GLN A 172 3.29 17.15 14.98
N PRO A 173 4.29 16.69 14.22
CA PRO A 173 5.41 15.95 14.79
C PRO A 173 6.18 16.80 15.82
N THR A 174 6.53 16.21 16.96
CA THR A 174 7.20 16.94 18.06
C THR A 174 8.67 17.25 17.77
N ASN A 175 9.25 16.59 16.77
CA ASN A 175 10.66 16.70 16.38
C ASN A 175 10.89 17.64 15.19
N THR A 176 9.85 18.31 14.70
CA THR A 176 9.93 19.27 13.58
C THR A 176 9.35 20.60 13.99
N GLU A 177 10.00 21.69 13.57
CA GLU A 177 9.45 23.03 13.72
C GLU A 177 8.03 23.10 13.11
N PRO A 178 7.06 23.73 13.81
CA PRO A 178 5.71 23.89 13.31
C PRO A 178 5.68 24.60 11.96
N SER A 179 5.06 23.94 10.98
CA SER A 179 4.77 24.54 9.67
C SER A 179 3.53 23.89 9.07
N GLU A 180 2.77 24.63 8.26
CA GLU A 180 1.53 24.13 7.64
C GLU A 180 1.77 22.84 6.84
N SER A 181 2.94 22.67 6.22
CA SER A 181 3.31 21.48 5.45
C SER A 181 3.73 20.28 6.31
N SER A 182 4.10 20.51 7.57
CA SER A 182 4.51 19.45 8.51
C SER A 182 3.32 18.79 9.22
N VAL A 183 2.19 19.49 9.35
CA VAL A 183 0.97 18.95 9.97
C VAL A 183 0.38 17.85 9.08
N ARG A 184 0.11 16.69 9.69
CA ARG A 184 -0.59 15.56 9.05
C ARG A 184 -2.02 15.50 9.53
N TYR A 185 -2.94 15.22 8.62
CA TYR A 185 -4.36 15.12 8.93
C TYR A 185 -4.85 13.69 8.71
N PHE A 186 -5.64 13.17 9.63
CA PHE A 186 -6.24 11.84 9.54
C PHE A 186 -7.74 11.94 9.79
N PHE A 187 -8.50 11.04 9.19
CA PHE A 187 -9.94 10.91 9.40
C PHE A 187 -10.30 9.47 9.73
N SER A 188 -11.14 9.28 10.74
CA SER A 188 -11.75 8.01 11.08
C SER A 188 -13.27 8.14 11.14
N THR A 189 -13.99 7.15 10.61
CA THR A 189 -15.46 7.06 10.77
C THR A 189 -15.87 6.47 12.12
N ASP A 190 -14.92 5.94 12.90
CA ASP A 190 -15.18 5.37 14.22
C ASP A 190 -14.80 6.38 15.30
N SER A 191 -15.76 7.21 15.70
CA SER A 191 -15.55 8.24 16.71
C SER A 191 -15.31 7.68 18.12
N SER A 192 -15.53 6.38 18.35
CA SER A 192 -15.29 5.75 19.66
C SER A 192 -13.80 5.55 19.94
N LEU A 193 -12.94 5.56 18.91
CA LEU A 193 -11.51 5.36 19.06
C LEU A 193 -10.83 6.59 19.67
N THR A 194 -9.83 6.35 20.53
CA THR A 194 -8.93 7.40 20.99
C THR A 194 -8.00 7.85 19.87
N ALA A 195 -7.44 9.06 19.97
CA ALA A 195 -6.44 9.54 19.01
C ALA A 195 -5.26 8.57 18.85
N GLN A 196 -4.77 8.00 19.96
CA GLN A 196 -3.72 7.00 19.93
C GLN A 196 -4.10 5.73 19.15
N LYS A 197 -5.33 5.22 19.31
CA LYS A 197 -5.79 4.04 18.56
C LYS A 197 -5.93 4.34 17.07
N ILE A 198 -6.46 5.50 16.69
CA ILE A 198 -6.58 5.92 15.28
C ILE A 198 -5.18 5.96 14.64
N LEU A 199 -4.22 6.62 15.29
CA LEU A 199 -2.86 6.71 14.77
C LEU A 199 -2.14 5.36 14.74
N LEU A 200 -2.35 4.51 15.76
CA LEU A 200 -1.81 3.15 15.80
C LEU A 200 -2.36 2.29 14.66
N PHE A 201 -3.67 2.36 14.39
CA PHE A 201 -4.28 1.62 13.28
C PHE A 201 -3.77 2.16 11.94
N TYR A 202 -3.71 3.48 11.77
CA TYR A 202 -3.20 4.08 10.54
C TYR A 202 -1.72 3.73 10.28
N ALA A 203 -0.90 3.60 11.32
CA ALA A 203 0.51 3.21 11.18
C ALA A 203 0.70 1.85 10.50
N GLU A 204 -0.28 0.94 10.63
CA GLU A 204 -0.25 -0.36 9.94
C GLU A 204 -0.30 -0.22 8.41
N ARG A 205 -0.70 0.94 7.87
CA ARG A 205 -0.65 1.23 6.43
C ARG A 205 0.78 1.08 5.88
N TRP A 206 1.82 1.33 6.68
CA TRP A 206 3.22 1.18 6.26
C TRP A 206 3.57 -0.21 5.71
N ASN A 207 2.81 -1.24 6.09
CA ASN A 207 3.00 -2.60 5.57
C ASN A 207 2.85 -2.66 4.03
N ILE A 208 1.96 -1.87 3.41
CA ILE A 208 1.79 -1.89 1.95
C ILE A 208 2.92 -1.17 1.22
N GLU A 209 3.44 -0.09 1.81
CA GLU A 209 4.63 0.60 1.29
C GLU A 209 5.85 -0.31 1.35
N THR A 210 6.01 -1.03 2.47
CA THR A 210 7.06 -2.04 2.65
C THR A 210 6.92 -3.17 1.63
N PHE A 211 5.70 -3.71 1.45
CA PHE A 211 5.41 -4.71 0.42
C PHE A 211 5.83 -4.22 -0.98
N PHE A 212 5.44 -3.01 -1.38
CA PHE A 212 5.83 -2.47 -2.67
C PHE A 212 7.34 -2.29 -2.83
N GLN A 213 8.03 -1.81 -1.78
CA GLN A 213 9.47 -1.65 -1.81
C GLN A 213 10.17 -3.01 -1.96
N GLU A 214 9.80 -3.98 -1.13
CA GLU A 214 10.43 -5.30 -1.12
C GLU A 214 10.16 -6.09 -2.40
N THR A 215 8.94 -6.02 -2.94
CA THR A 215 8.60 -6.73 -4.18
C THR A 215 9.24 -6.11 -5.41
N LYS A 216 9.41 -4.78 -5.45
CA LYS A 216 10.20 -4.10 -6.50
C LYS A 216 11.67 -4.49 -6.44
N ASP A 217 12.25 -4.46 -5.25
CA ASP A 217 13.68 -4.71 -5.01
C ASP A 217 14.07 -6.20 -5.19
N LYS A 218 13.29 -7.12 -4.61
CA LYS A 218 13.69 -8.54 -4.47
C LYS A 218 12.97 -9.48 -5.42
N LEU A 219 11.74 -9.15 -5.81
CA LEU A 219 10.94 -9.95 -6.73
C LEU A 219 10.84 -9.33 -8.13
N TYR A 220 11.50 -8.20 -8.36
CA TYR A 220 11.56 -7.51 -9.64
C TYR A 220 10.19 -7.12 -10.20
N MET A 221 9.26 -6.74 -9.31
CA MET A 221 7.90 -6.30 -9.68
C MET A 221 7.91 -5.23 -10.79
N GLY A 222 8.92 -4.37 -10.86
CA GLY A 222 9.02 -3.34 -11.90
C GLY A 222 9.60 -3.81 -13.23
N ASP A 223 10.37 -4.90 -13.24
CA ASP A 223 11.35 -5.20 -14.30
C ASP A 223 10.96 -6.38 -15.21
N TYR A 224 9.75 -6.90 -15.07
CA TYR A 224 9.23 -7.89 -16.02
C TYR A 224 9.22 -7.35 -17.45
N ARG A 225 9.53 -8.24 -18.41
CA ARG A 225 9.62 -7.96 -19.86
C ARG A 225 8.47 -8.58 -20.67
N LEU A 226 7.39 -8.98 -19.99
CA LEU A 226 6.17 -9.47 -20.61
C LEU A 226 5.42 -8.31 -21.29
N ARG A 227 4.83 -8.57 -22.47
CA ARG A 227 4.05 -7.57 -23.23
C ARG A 227 2.56 -7.68 -23.03
N SER A 228 2.02 -8.89 -23.00
CA SER A 228 0.58 -9.11 -22.85
C SER A 228 0.13 -8.84 -21.42
N LEU A 229 -0.95 -8.06 -21.26
CA LEU A 229 -1.54 -7.74 -19.97
C LEU A 229 -1.99 -9.01 -19.24
N PHE A 230 -2.44 -10.03 -19.97
CA PHE A 230 -2.79 -11.32 -19.41
C PHE A 230 -1.59 -12.04 -18.76
N ALA A 231 -0.45 -12.08 -19.46
CA ALA A 231 0.78 -12.66 -18.92
C ALA A 231 1.30 -11.85 -17.72
N ILE A 232 1.21 -10.52 -17.80
CA ILE A 232 1.62 -9.61 -16.73
C ILE A 232 0.76 -9.82 -15.46
N LYS A 233 -0.57 -9.94 -15.60
CA LYS A 233 -1.48 -10.26 -14.49
C LYS A 233 -1.09 -11.58 -13.81
N ARG A 234 -0.77 -12.62 -14.59
CA ARG A 234 -0.28 -13.92 -14.06
C ARG A 234 1.06 -13.80 -13.33
N TYR A 235 1.99 -13.01 -13.86
CA TYR A 235 3.25 -12.74 -13.19
C TYR A 235 3.03 -12.08 -11.82
N MET A 236 2.13 -11.10 -11.73
CA MET A 236 1.79 -10.48 -10.44
C MET A 236 1.11 -11.45 -9.46
N LEU A 237 0.30 -12.38 -9.95
CA LEU A 237 -0.27 -13.44 -9.11
C LEU A 237 0.84 -14.35 -8.55
N VAL A 238 1.78 -14.80 -9.38
CA VAL A 238 2.93 -15.62 -8.94
C VAL A 238 3.79 -14.86 -7.94
N LEU A 239 4.02 -13.56 -8.16
CA LEU A 239 4.74 -12.70 -7.24
C LEU A 239 4.07 -12.62 -5.87
N GLN A 240 2.74 -12.44 -5.82
CA GLN A 240 1.97 -12.44 -4.56
C GLN A 240 2.04 -13.79 -3.84
N LEU A 241 1.96 -14.90 -4.58
CA LEU A 241 2.10 -16.25 -4.04
C LEU A 241 3.50 -16.48 -3.46
N ALA A 242 4.55 -16.04 -4.16
CA ALA A 242 5.94 -16.15 -3.69
C ALA A 242 6.15 -15.31 -2.40
N TYR A 243 5.63 -14.08 -2.37
CA TYR A 243 5.66 -13.25 -1.17
C TYR A 243 4.97 -13.93 0.01
N THR A 244 3.74 -14.40 -0.21
CA THR A 244 2.94 -15.09 0.81
C THR A 244 3.62 -16.36 1.31
N PHE A 245 4.15 -17.19 0.41
CA PHE A 245 4.87 -18.40 0.76
C PHE A 245 6.09 -18.09 1.61
N ILE A 246 6.89 -17.08 1.26
CA ILE A 246 8.09 -16.71 2.03
C ILE A 246 7.70 -16.25 3.44
N VAL A 247 6.72 -15.34 3.57
CA VAL A 247 6.27 -14.85 4.88
C VAL A 247 5.72 -15.99 5.74
N GLN A 248 4.88 -16.84 5.17
CA GLN A 248 4.25 -17.95 5.89
C GLN A 248 5.21 -19.11 6.21
N HIS A 249 6.15 -19.43 5.33
CA HIS A 249 7.09 -20.53 5.55
C HIS A 249 8.13 -20.17 6.61
N TYR A 250 8.70 -18.97 6.52
CA TYR A 250 9.77 -18.54 7.43
C TYR A 250 9.27 -17.89 8.72
N GLN A 251 7.98 -17.51 8.81
CA GLN A 251 7.36 -16.87 9.97
C GLN A 251 8.14 -15.63 10.46
N GLN A 252 8.65 -14.87 9.50
CA GLN A 252 9.45 -13.65 9.69
C GLN A 252 9.09 -12.63 8.61
N GLY A 253 9.59 -11.40 8.75
CA GLY A 253 9.47 -10.38 7.70
C GLY A 253 10.00 -10.90 6.35
N PHE A 254 9.36 -10.46 5.26
CA PHE A 254 9.61 -11.00 3.92
C PHE A 254 11.08 -10.92 3.52
N SER A 255 11.74 -9.77 3.72
CA SER A 255 13.18 -9.64 3.41
C SER A 255 14.05 -10.71 4.08
N THR A 256 13.83 -10.99 5.37
CA THR A 256 14.61 -12.00 6.10
C THR A 256 14.29 -13.41 5.60
N GLY A 257 13.02 -13.72 5.37
CA GLY A 257 12.60 -14.99 4.76
C GLY A 257 13.19 -15.19 3.37
N TYR A 258 13.19 -14.15 2.54
CA TYR A 258 13.76 -14.16 1.19
C TYR A 258 15.26 -14.49 1.20
N TRP A 259 16.03 -13.91 2.11
CA TRP A 259 17.45 -14.21 2.26
C TRP A 259 17.70 -15.66 2.71
N ARG A 260 16.87 -16.17 3.63
CA ARG A 260 16.94 -17.58 4.06
C ARG A 260 16.62 -18.54 2.90
N ALA A 261 15.54 -18.29 2.17
CA ALA A 261 15.17 -19.05 0.97
C ALA A 261 16.29 -19.09 -0.05
N ASN A 262 16.93 -17.95 -0.31
CA ASN A 262 18.05 -17.90 -1.24
C ASN A 262 19.29 -18.66 -0.73
N LYS A 263 19.57 -18.60 0.58
CA LYS A 263 20.68 -19.36 1.19
C LYS A 263 20.42 -20.87 1.09
N GLU A 264 19.20 -21.31 1.38
CA GLU A 264 18.79 -22.71 1.28
C GLU A 264 18.81 -23.21 -0.17
N ARG A 265 18.33 -22.40 -1.12
CA ARG A 265 18.41 -22.70 -2.56
C ARG A 265 19.85 -22.87 -3.02
N ARG A 266 20.74 -21.95 -2.65
CA ARG A 266 22.18 -22.02 -3.00
C ARG A 266 22.84 -23.24 -2.38
N ARG A 267 22.54 -23.55 -1.12
CA ARG A 267 23.06 -24.76 -0.44
C ARG A 267 22.57 -26.04 -1.12
N SER A 268 21.29 -26.09 -1.50
CA SER A 268 20.71 -27.24 -2.20
C SER A 268 21.34 -27.44 -3.57
N LEU A 269 21.58 -26.36 -4.32
CA LEU A 269 22.29 -26.40 -5.60
C LEU A 269 23.74 -26.87 -5.43
N LEU A 270 24.45 -26.37 -4.41
CA LEU A 270 25.82 -26.82 -4.09
C LEU A 270 25.86 -28.33 -3.81
N LEU A 271 24.93 -28.82 -2.97
CA LEU A 271 24.83 -30.26 -2.65
C LEU A 271 24.50 -31.08 -3.90
N TYR A 272 23.60 -30.58 -4.75
CA TYR A 272 23.25 -31.22 -6.02
C TYR A 272 24.46 -31.38 -6.94
N VAL A 273 25.20 -30.29 -7.16
CA VAL A 273 26.43 -30.28 -7.99
C VAL A 273 27.48 -31.22 -7.39
N TYR A 274 27.69 -31.17 -6.08
CA TYR A 274 28.65 -32.05 -5.39
C TYR A 274 28.30 -33.54 -5.57
N GLN A 275 27.03 -33.91 -5.39
CA GLN A 275 26.56 -35.28 -5.57
C GLN A 275 26.70 -35.77 -7.01
N LYS A 276 26.46 -34.91 -8.01
CA LYS A 276 26.65 -35.25 -9.42
C LYS A 276 28.14 -35.42 -9.76
N ALA A 277 29.00 -34.55 -9.23
CA ALA A 277 30.45 -34.66 -9.42
C ALA A 277 31.01 -35.96 -8.83
N GLN A 278 30.54 -36.38 -7.64
CA GLN A 278 30.91 -37.68 -7.04
C GLN A 278 30.51 -38.89 -7.92
N LYS A 279 29.49 -38.74 -8.76
CA LYS A 279 29.04 -39.78 -9.72
C LYS A 279 29.75 -39.70 -11.07
N GLY A 280 30.77 -38.86 -11.21
CA GLY A 280 31.55 -38.71 -12.44
C GLY A 280 30.85 -37.92 -13.55
N VAL A 281 29.78 -37.17 -13.24
CA VAL A 281 29.15 -36.29 -14.23
C VAL A 281 30.09 -35.14 -14.56
N SER A 282 30.32 -34.89 -15.86
CA SER A 282 31.23 -33.83 -16.32
C SER A 282 30.66 -32.44 -16.06
N LEU A 283 31.54 -31.45 -15.92
CA LEU A 283 31.16 -30.04 -15.75
C LEU A 283 30.29 -29.55 -16.93
N GLN A 284 30.68 -29.85 -18.17
CA GLN A 284 29.89 -29.50 -19.37
C GLN A 284 28.47 -30.07 -19.33
N SER A 285 28.32 -31.32 -18.88
CA SER A 285 26.99 -31.93 -18.76
C SER A 285 26.16 -31.21 -17.68
N LEU A 286 26.78 -30.80 -16.58
CA LEU A 286 26.13 -30.05 -15.51
C LEU A 286 25.75 -28.62 -15.94
N GLU A 287 26.62 -27.92 -16.65
CA GLU A 287 26.35 -26.58 -17.19
C GLU A 287 25.17 -26.60 -18.16
N LYS A 288 25.11 -27.62 -19.02
CA LYS A 288 23.96 -27.84 -19.92
C LYS A 288 22.68 -28.16 -19.16
N GLU A 289 22.75 -29.03 -18.15
CA GLU A 289 21.59 -29.41 -17.33
C GLU A 289 21.03 -28.23 -16.52
N LEU A 290 21.91 -27.39 -15.98
CA LEU A 290 21.54 -26.22 -15.18
C LEU A 290 21.22 -24.98 -16.04
N MET A 291 21.32 -25.07 -17.37
CA MET A 291 21.13 -23.96 -18.30
C MET A 291 22.05 -22.76 -17.99
N ILE A 292 23.31 -23.05 -17.67
CA ILE A 292 24.37 -22.05 -17.40
C ILE A 292 25.34 -21.92 -18.59
N ALA A 293 25.33 -22.91 -19.50
CA ALA A 293 26.11 -22.93 -20.73
C ALA A 293 25.69 -21.85 -21.74
#